data_AF-A0A069DPI0-F1
#
_entry.id   AF-A0A069DPI0-F1
#
_cell.length_a   1.000
_cell.length_b   1.000
_cell.length_c   1.000
_cell.angle_alpha   90.00
_cell.angle_beta   90.00
_cell.angle_gamma   90.00
#
_symmetry.space_group_name_H-M   'P 1'
#
loop_
_entity.id
_entity.type
_entity.pdbx_description
1 polymer ?
#
loop_
_entity_poly.entity_id
_entity_poly.type
_entity_poly.pdbx_seq_one_letter_code
_entity_poly.pdbx_strand_id
1 'polypeptide(L)'
;DYCCLVYADLTSELNTKLQRSLNSCIRFILNIRKDEHITPHYLTLNWLNVDYRRKYFMGNFIYQILKTQTPKYLFDMFTEKAALDLRTTRTVDSRLYIQPYRTVTYQNSFTVTASRLWNDLPTDMTSKKTLPSFKFLFYNYLFLKY
;
A
#
# COMPACT_ATOMS: atom_id res chain seq x y z
N ASP A 1 0.25 -7.81 9.64
CA ASP A 1 -0.20 -6.61 10.35
C ASP A 1 -1.53 -6.18 9.75
N TYR A 2 -2.65 -6.66 10.29
CA TYR A 2 -3.99 -6.40 9.72
C TYR A 2 -4.45 -4.96 9.98
N CYS A 3 -4.03 -4.37 11.11
CA CYS A 3 -4.40 -3.02 11.51
C CYS A 3 -3.96 -1.96 10.49
N CYS A 4 -2.82 -2.14 9.82
CA CYS A 4 -2.36 -1.25 8.76
C CYS A 4 -3.36 -1.12 7.59
N LEU A 5 -4.19 -2.13 7.34
CA LEU A 5 -5.22 -2.11 6.29
C LEU A 5 -6.45 -1.29 6.71
N VAL A 6 -6.84 -1.40 7.99
CA VAL A 6 -7.97 -0.65 8.56
C VAL A 6 -7.64 0.84 8.65
N TYR A 7 -6.36 1.19 8.87
CA TYR A 7 -5.87 2.56 8.97
C TYR A 7 -5.60 3.25 7.62
N ALA A 8 -6.26 2.82 6.55
CA ALA A 8 -6.11 3.43 5.23
C ALA A 8 -6.56 4.90 5.20
N ASP A 9 -7.64 5.24 5.92
CA ASP A 9 -8.20 6.60 6.01
C ASP A 9 -7.88 7.27 7.36
N LEU A 10 -6.67 7.03 7.88
CA LEU A 10 -6.27 7.63 9.15
C LEU A 10 -6.01 9.14 8.95
N THR A 11 -6.48 9.98 9.88
CA THR A 11 -6.18 11.41 9.84
C THR A 11 -4.67 11.68 9.96
N SER A 12 -4.21 12.81 9.42
CA SER A 12 -2.81 13.24 9.51
C SER A 12 -2.33 13.38 10.96
N GLU A 13 -3.23 13.81 11.86
CA GLU A 13 -2.96 13.91 13.30
C GLU A 13 -2.65 12.54 13.91
N LEU A 14 -3.51 11.55 13.68
CA LEU A 14 -3.31 10.19 14.19
C LEU A 14 -2.07 9.55 13.54
N ASN A 15 -1.79 9.86 12.27
CA ASN A 15 -0.60 9.38 11.59
C ASN A 15 0.67 9.91 12.26
N THR A 16 0.66 11.20 12.62
CA THR A 16 1.76 11.85 13.32
C THR A 16 1.98 11.21 14.69
N LYS A 17 0.90 10.86 15.41
CA LYS A 17 1.00 10.13 16.68
C LYS A 17 1.65 8.76 16.49
N LEU A 18 1.23 7.97 15.50
CA LEU A 18 1.83 6.67 15.19
C LEU A 18 3.32 6.79 14.82
N GLN A 19 3.66 7.76 13.97
CA GLN A 19 5.04 8.01 13.55
C GLN A 19 5.91 8.40 14.75
N ARG A 20 5.41 9.24 15.66
CA ARG A 20 6.11 9.60 16.91
C ARG A 20 6.31 8.39 17.81
N SER A 21 5.31 7.54 17.99
CA SER A 21 5.44 6.32 18.78
C SER A 21 6.50 5.38 18.21
N LEU A 22 6.51 5.15 16.89
CA LEU A 22 7.51 4.31 16.23
C LEU A 22 8.92 4.91 16.34
N ASN A 23 9.03 6.23 16.16
CA ASN A 23 10.28 6.97 16.36
C ASN A 23 10.83 6.83 17.78
N SER A 24 9.97 6.81 18.80
CA SER A 24 10.37 6.56 20.19
C SER A 24 10.85 5.12 20.40
N CYS A 25 10.18 4.13 19.80
CA CYS A 25 10.64 2.74 19.85
C CYS A 25 12.03 2.57 19.23
N ILE A 26 12.27 3.16 18.06
CA ILE A 26 13.59 3.10 17.39
C ILE A 26 14.66 3.75 18.28
N ARG A 27 14.36 4.92 18.87
CA ARG A 27 15.28 5.59 19.79
C ARG A 27 15.63 4.73 20.99
N PHE A 28 14.64 4.04 21.55
CA PHE A 28 14.87 3.13 22.67
C PHE A 28 15.76 1.95 22.27
N ILE A 29 15.46 1.29 21.15
CA ILE A 29 16.18 0.09 20.69
C ILE A 29 17.65 0.40 20.40
N LEU A 30 17.92 1.52 19.73
CA LEU A 30 19.26 1.91 19.29
C LEU A 30 19.96 2.88 20.24
N ASN A 31 19.34 3.19 21.39
CA ASN A 31 19.83 4.15 22.38
C ASN A 31 20.23 5.51 21.75
N ILE A 32 19.38 6.02 20.88
CA ILE A 32 19.61 7.25 20.10
C ILE A 32 19.22 8.47 20.93
N ARG A 33 19.96 9.58 20.77
CA ARG A 33 19.64 10.83 21.44
C ARG A 33 18.33 11.44 20.95
N LYS A 34 17.68 12.25 21.78
CA LYS A 34 16.38 12.87 21.44
C LYS A 34 16.46 13.79 20.22
N ASP A 35 17.57 14.51 20.09
CA ASP A 35 17.87 15.52 19.07
C ASP A 35 18.40 14.94 17.75
N GLU A 36 18.75 13.66 17.72
CA GLU A 36 19.30 13.02 16.53
C GLU A 36 18.22 12.77 15.46
N HIS A 37 18.61 12.91 14.19
CA HIS A 37 17.72 12.71 13.06
C HIS A 37 17.33 11.23 12.93
N ILE A 38 16.03 10.92 12.84
CA ILE A 38 15.56 9.53 12.95
C ILE A 38 15.75 8.70 11.68
N THR A 39 15.77 9.34 10.50
CA THR A 39 15.75 8.66 9.20
C THR A 39 16.92 7.70 8.96
N PRO A 40 18.19 8.03 9.28
CA PRO A 40 19.31 7.11 9.12
C PRO A 40 19.10 5.79 9.87
N HIS A 41 18.47 5.85 11.03
CA HIS A 41 18.23 4.67 11.86
C HIS A 41 17.12 3.76 11.29
N TYR A 42 16.14 4.33 10.58
CA TYR A 42 15.19 3.51 9.79
C TYR A 42 15.94 2.69 8.73
N LEU A 43 16.92 3.30 8.07
CA LEU A 43 17.74 2.63 7.07
C LEU A 43 18.60 1.53 7.71
N THR A 44 19.27 1.82 8.83
CA THR A 44 20.06 0.83 9.58
C THR A 44 19.23 -0.39 10.01
N LEU A 45 17.98 -0.17 10.42
CA LEU A 45 17.08 -1.25 10.83
C LEU A 45 16.38 -1.96 9.67
N ASN A 46 16.51 -1.47 8.43
CA ASN A 46 15.68 -1.88 7.31
C ASN A 46 14.18 -1.77 7.63
N TRP A 47 13.76 -0.69 8.28
CA TRP A 47 12.37 -0.44 8.64
C TRP A 47 11.75 0.58 7.68
N LEU A 48 10.52 0.30 7.24
CA LEU A 48 9.70 1.28 6.55
C LEU A 48 9.07 2.25 7.57
N ASN A 49 8.96 3.55 7.23
CA ASN A 49 8.14 4.49 7.99
C ASN A 49 6.67 4.05 7.98
N VAL A 50 5.87 4.69 8.82
CA VAL A 50 4.46 4.33 8.99
C VAL A 50 3.69 4.39 7.67
N ASP A 51 3.96 5.39 6.82
CA ASP A 51 3.27 5.58 5.54
C ASP A 51 3.60 4.48 4.53
N TYR A 52 4.87 4.19 4.33
CA TYR A 52 5.32 3.13 3.44
C TYR A 52 4.96 1.75 3.98
N ARG A 53 4.97 1.55 5.30
CA ARG A 53 4.50 0.30 5.91
C ARG A 53 3.02 0.06 5.62
N ARG A 54 2.16 1.08 5.70
CA ARG A 54 0.75 0.95 5.30
C ARG A 54 0.61 0.61 3.82
N LYS A 55 1.31 1.32 2.94
CA LYS A 55 1.33 1.01 1.50
C LYS A 55 1.78 -0.42 1.24
N TYR A 56 2.81 -0.88 1.94
CA TYR A 56 3.32 -2.25 1.84
C TYR A 56 2.24 -3.29 2.17
N PHE A 57 1.57 -3.17 3.32
CA PHE A 57 0.52 -4.11 3.70
C PHE A 57 -0.70 -4.02 2.77
N MET A 58 -1.09 -2.81 2.37
CA MET A 58 -2.20 -2.59 1.44
C MET A 58 -1.93 -3.24 0.07
N GLY A 59 -0.77 -3.00 -0.53
CA GLY A 59 -0.41 -3.60 -1.81
C GLY A 59 -0.33 -5.14 -1.73
N ASN A 60 0.21 -5.68 -0.64
CA ASN A 60 0.22 -7.14 -0.41
C ASN A 60 -1.18 -7.73 -0.27
N PHE A 61 -2.11 -6.99 0.33
CA PHE A 61 -3.48 -7.43 0.52
C PHE A 61 -4.25 -7.41 -0.79
N ILE A 62 -4.11 -6.34 -1.59
CA ILE A 62 -4.69 -6.24 -2.93
C ILE A 62 -4.13 -7.33 -3.84
N TYR A 63 -2.81 -7.54 -3.84
CA TYR A 63 -2.19 -8.61 -4.61
C TYR A 63 -2.84 -9.96 -4.29
N GLN A 64 -3.03 -10.25 -2.99
CA GLN A 64 -3.69 -11.49 -2.57
C GLN A 64 -5.12 -11.55 -3.08
N ILE A 65 -5.94 -10.54 -2.83
CA ILE A 65 -7.34 -10.49 -3.28
C ILE A 65 -7.45 -10.72 -4.79
N LEU A 66 -6.63 -10.04 -5.60
CA LEU A 66 -6.67 -10.15 -7.06
C LEU A 66 -6.17 -11.51 -7.56
N LYS A 67 -5.17 -12.12 -6.90
CA LYS A 67 -4.62 -13.42 -7.33
C LYS A 67 -5.44 -14.60 -6.85
N THR A 68 -5.98 -14.55 -5.63
CA THR A 68 -6.72 -15.66 -5.02
C THR A 68 -8.22 -15.51 -5.20
N GLN A 69 -8.72 -14.33 -5.59
CA GLN A 69 -10.13 -13.98 -5.64
C GLN A 69 -10.83 -14.17 -4.29
N THR A 70 -10.07 -14.08 -3.19
CA THR A 70 -10.56 -14.30 -1.83
C THR A 70 -10.15 -13.17 -0.89
N PRO A 71 -11.07 -12.76 0.01
CA PRO A 71 -12.46 -13.18 0.09
C PRO A 71 -13.30 -12.57 -1.04
N LYS A 72 -14.30 -13.31 -1.54
CA LYS A 72 -15.06 -12.94 -2.74
C LYS A 72 -15.74 -11.56 -2.62
N TYR A 73 -16.28 -11.23 -1.44
CA TYR A 73 -16.92 -9.94 -1.22
C TYR A 73 -15.96 -8.75 -1.40
N LEU A 74 -14.66 -8.90 -1.15
CA LEU A 74 -13.67 -7.86 -1.43
C LEU A 74 -13.23 -7.87 -2.88
N PHE A 75 -13.06 -9.06 -3.47
CA PHE A 75 -12.71 -9.18 -4.88
C PHE A 75 -13.76 -8.52 -5.78
N ASP A 76 -15.05 -8.75 -5.51
CA ASP A 76 -16.16 -8.18 -6.27
C ASP A 76 -16.26 -6.64 -6.13
N MET A 77 -15.54 -6.01 -5.18
CA MET A 77 -15.43 -4.54 -5.10
C MET A 77 -14.46 -3.95 -6.13
N PHE A 78 -13.60 -4.76 -6.73
CA PHE A 78 -12.62 -4.33 -7.71
C PHE A 78 -13.06 -4.75 -9.11
N THR A 79 -12.89 -3.85 -10.07
CA THR A 79 -13.23 -4.11 -11.47
C THR A 79 -12.05 -3.72 -12.34
N GLU A 80 -11.59 -4.61 -13.21
CA GLU A 80 -10.57 -4.27 -14.20
C GLU A 80 -11.16 -3.37 -15.28
N LYS A 81 -10.40 -2.38 -15.76
CA LYS A 81 -10.88 -1.48 -16.83
C LYS A 81 -11.26 -2.23 -18.10
N ALA A 82 -10.50 -3.27 -18.44
CA ALA A 82 -10.78 -4.13 -19.58
C ALA A 82 -12.17 -4.79 -19.54
N ALA A 83 -12.76 -4.99 -18.35
CA ALA A 83 -14.10 -5.56 -18.22
C ALA A 83 -15.23 -4.55 -18.51
N LEU A 84 -14.92 -3.25 -18.49
CA LEU A 84 -15.87 -2.17 -18.76
C LEU A 84 -15.84 -1.71 -20.22
N ASP A 85 -14.72 -1.95 -20.91
CA ASP A 85 -14.57 -1.57 -22.30
C ASP A 85 -15.26 -2.59 -23.22
N LEU A 86 -16.30 -2.15 -23.93
CA LEU A 86 -16.99 -2.94 -24.97
C LEU A 86 -16.12 -3.17 -26.22
N ARG A 87 -14.96 -2.49 -26.32
CA ARG A 87 -14.04 -2.57 -27.46
C ARG A 87 -12.84 -3.43 -27.08
N THR A 88 -12.68 -4.55 -27.77
CA THR A 88 -11.48 -5.41 -27.64
C THR A 88 -10.26 -4.67 -28.18
N THR A 89 -9.51 -3.99 -27.31
CA THR A 89 -8.19 -3.45 -27.65
C THR A 89 -7.14 -4.56 -27.55
N ARG A 90 -6.15 -4.54 -28.45
CA ARG A 90 -5.05 -5.54 -28.50
C ARG A 90 -4.18 -5.57 -27.24
N THR A 91 -4.29 -4.53 -26.41
CA THR A 91 -3.66 -4.43 -25.09
C THR A 91 -4.73 -4.57 -24.00
N VAL A 92 -4.60 -5.60 -23.16
CA VAL A 92 -5.42 -5.74 -21.95
C VAL A 92 -4.93 -4.72 -20.92
N ASP A 93 -5.73 -3.69 -20.63
CA ASP A 93 -5.44 -2.76 -19.53
C ASP A 93 -5.76 -3.45 -18.20
N SER A 94 -4.73 -4.00 -17.54
CA SER A 94 -4.85 -4.66 -16.24
C SER A 94 -4.98 -3.68 -15.07
N ARG A 95 -5.23 -2.39 -15.33
CA ARG A 95 -5.49 -1.40 -14.29
C ARG A 95 -6.90 -1.58 -13.73
N LEU A 96 -7.03 -1.26 -12.45
CA LEU A 96 -8.31 -1.22 -11.76
C LEU A 96 -9.08 0.06 -12.13
N TYR A 97 -10.37 -0.10 -12.38
CA TYR A 97 -11.30 1.00 -12.54
C TYR A 97 -11.53 1.67 -11.18
N ILE A 98 -11.46 3.01 -11.17
CA ILE A 98 -11.73 3.82 -9.99
C ILE A 98 -13.06 4.51 -10.23
N GLN A 99 -14.06 4.14 -9.43
CA GLN A 99 -15.39 4.75 -9.52
C GLN A 99 -15.31 6.26 -9.21
N PRO A 100 -16.08 7.10 -9.93
CA PRO A 100 -16.22 8.50 -9.59
C PRO A 100 -16.75 8.67 -8.16
N TYR A 101 -16.16 9.59 -7.42
CA TYR A 101 -16.51 9.86 -6.03
C TYR A 101 -16.95 11.32 -5.87
N ARG A 102 -17.90 11.55 -4.95
CA ARG A 102 -18.42 12.90 -4.63
C ARG A 102 -18.07 13.38 -3.23
N THR A 103 -17.57 12.49 -2.37
CA THR A 103 -17.20 12.79 -0.98
C THR A 103 -15.74 12.45 -0.73
N VAL A 104 -15.10 13.23 0.16
CA VAL A 104 -13.71 12.97 0.60
C VAL A 104 -13.61 11.62 1.31
N THR A 105 -14.62 11.24 2.09
CA THR A 105 -14.67 9.93 2.75
C THR A 105 -14.62 8.79 1.73
N TYR A 106 -15.38 8.87 0.63
CA TYR A 106 -15.34 7.85 -0.40
C TYR A 106 -14.03 7.91 -1.20
N GLN A 107 -13.49 9.11 -1.44
CA GLN A 107 -12.18 9.32 -2.06
C GLN A 107 -11.03 8.61 -1.30
N ASN A 108 -11.13 8.56 0.03
CA ASN A 108 -10.15 7.94 0.91
C ASN A 108 -10.51 6.50 1.30
N SER A 109 -11.64 5.99 0.83
CA SER A 109 -12.07 4.63 1.11
C SER A 109 -11.00 3.61 0.69
N PHE A 110 -11.07 2.44 1.32
CA PHE A 110 -10.15 1.34 1.02
C PHE A 110 -10.10 1.03 -0.47
N THR A 111 -11.24 0.90 -1.15
CA THR A 111 -11.31 0.50 -2.56
C THR A 111 -10.65 1.51 -3.49
N VAL A 112 -10.90 2.81 -3.27
CA VAL A 112 -10.30 3.88 -4.09
C VAL A 112 -8.81 3.98 -3.86
N THR A 113 -8.38 4.02 -2.59
CA THR A 113 -6.96 4.13 -2.22
C THR A 113 -6.16 2.91 -2.68
N ALA A 114 -6.73 1.71 -2.50
CA ALA A 114 -6.17 0.46 -3.00
C ALA A 114 -6.00 0.47 -4.52
N SER A 115 -7.04 0.86 -5.24
CA SER A 115 -7.03 0.90 -6.70
C SER A 115 -6.00 1.89 -7.24
N ARG A 116 -5.88 3.08 -6.62
CA ARG A 116 -4.80 4.05 -6.94
C ARG A 116 -3.43 3.45 -6.71
N LEU A 117 -3.20 2.90 -5.51
CA LEU A 117 -1.93 2.29 -5.16
C LEU A 117 -1.53 1.21 -6.17
N TRP A 118 -2.46 0.33 -6.54
CA TRP A 118 -2.21 -0.75 -7.50
C TRP A 118 -1.90 -0.23 -8.91
N ASN A 119 -2.65 0.79 -9.36
CA ASN A 119 -2.46 1.39 -10.68
C ASN A 119 -1.15 2.18 -10.80
N ASP A 120 -0.62 2.70 -9.69
CA ASP A 120 0.66 3.40 -9.63
C ASP A 120 1.87 2.45 -9.59
N LEU A 121 1.65 1.12 -9.47
CA LEU A 121 2.73 0.15 -9.48
C LEU A 121 3.23 -0.14 -10.90
N PRO A 122 4.55 -0.26 -11.10
CA PRO A 122 5.11 -0.77 -12.34
C PRO A 122 4.58 -2.17 -12.69
N THR A 123 4.39 -2.43 -13.97
CA THR A 123 3.87 -3.71 -14.49
C THR A 123 4.75 -4.91 -14.16
N ASP A 124 6.08 -4.73 -14.05
CA ASP A 124 6.98 -5.80 -13.60
C ASP A 124 6.68 -6.28 -12.17
N MET A 125 6.10 -5.42 -11.33
CA MET A 125 5.71 -5.77 -9.97
C MET A 125 4.38 -6.52 -9.96
N THR A 126 3.37 -5.97 -10.62
CA THR A 126 2.01 -6.55 -10.62
C THR A 126 1.93 -7.88 -11.39
N SER A 127 2.85 -8.10 -12.33
CA SER A 127 2.97 -9.35 -13.10
C SER A 127 3.64 -10.51 -12.37
N LYS A 128 4.22 -10.30 -11.17
CA LYS A 128 4.82 -11.40 -10.40
C LYS A 128 3.77 -12.49 -10.14
N LYS A 129 4.22 -13.75 -10.24
CA LYS A 129 3.37 -14.94 -10.10
C LYS A 129 3.12 -15.32 -8.65
N THR A 130 4.09 -15.06 -7.76
CA THR A 130 4.04 -15.50 -6.37
C THR A 130 4.03 -14.31 -5.41
N LEU A 131 3.29 -14.48 -4.31
CA LEU A 131 3.22 -13.47 -3.25
C LEU A 131 4.59 -13.16 -2.62
N PRO A 132 5.49 -14.12 -2.35
CA PRO A 132 6.82 -13.81 -1.81
C PRO A 132 7.65 -12.93 -2.75
N SER A 133 7.64 -13.20 -4.05
CA SER A 133 8.38 -12.39 -5.04
C SER A 133 7.80 -10.98 -5.14
N PHE A 134 6.47 -10.84 -5.12
CA PHE A 134 5.82 -9.54 -5.06
C PHE A 134 6.21 -8.77 -3.78
N LYS A 135 6.08 -9.41 -2.61
CA LYS A 135 6.43 -8.83 -1.30
C LYS A 135 7.85 -8.29 -1.28
N PHE A 136 8.82 -9.10 -1.69
CA PHE A 136 10.23 -8.71 -1.70
C PHE A 136 10.46 -7.49 -2.60
N LEU A 137 9.97 -7.54 -3.84
CA LEU A 137 10.18 -6.45 -4.79
C LEU A 137 9.44 -5.19 -4.38
N PHE A 138 8.22 -5.33 -3.83
CA PHE A 138 7.44 -4.20 -3.34
C PHE A 138 8.03 -3.52 -2.12
N TYR A 139 8.56 -4.32 -1.18
CA TYR A 139 9.32 -3.78 -0.07
C TYR A 139 10.50 -2.93 -0.56
N ASN A 140 11.32 -3.46 -1.46
CA ASN A 140 12.50 -2.75 -1.98
C ASN A 140 12.10 -1.48 -2.75
N TYR A 141 11.05 -1.53 -3.56
CA TYR A 141 10.52 -0.37 -4.26
C TYR A 141 10.10 0.76 -3.32
N LEU A 142 9.45 0.43 -2.20
CA LEU A 142 9.07 1.41 -1.19
C LEU A 142 10.27 1.91 -0.39
N PHE A 143 11.23 1.04 -0.10
CA PHE A 143 12.43 1.39 0.64
C PHE A 143 13.35 2.33 -0.16
N LEU A 144 13.41 2.21 -1.48
CA LEU A 144 14.18 3.12 -2.36
C LEU A 144 13.55 4.51 -2.53
N LYS A 145 12.29 4.70 -2.11
CA LYS A 145 11.59 6.00 -2.15
C LYS A 145 11.76 6.83 -0.88
N TYR A 146 12.52 6.32 0.08
CA TYR A 146 12.96 7.10 1.24
C TYR A 146 13.91 8.22 0.85
#